data_AF-A0A9P9P436-F1
#
_entry.id   AF-A0A9P9P436-F1
#
_cell.length_a   1.000
_cell.length_b   1.000
_cell.length_c   1.000
_cell.angle_alpha   90.00
_cell.angle_beta   90.00
_cell.angle_gamma   90.00
#
_symmetry.space_group_name_H-M   'P 1'
#
loop_
_entity.id
_entity.type
_entity.pdbx_description
1 polymer ?
#
loop_
_entity_poly.entity_id
_entity_poly.type
_entity_poly.pdbx_seq_one_letter_code
_entity_poly.pdbx_strand_id
1 'polypeptide(L)'
;MAVFYVTPSGNVRGVFWRSTSKPRWKEDKITGWKEDSIARVDSDIKAISFDEGQFDLVWVGPDCSLRAATVYPETESTNGKRPMRAYTISGSGTVSAGSPLGIFKFPGHRAFGVLYVDRDGTLTLGYCTNPV
;
A
#
# COMPACT_ATOMS: atom_id res chain seq x y z
N MET A 1 -2.18 7.02 13.90
CA MET A 1 -2.54 5.63 13.52
C MET A 1 -3.29 5.64 12.19
N ALA A 2 -3.20 4.57 11.42
CA ALA A 2 -3.92 4.41 10.16
C ALA A 2 -4.40 2.96 10.01
N VAL A 3 -5.52 2.77 9.34
CA VAL A 3 -6.05 1.46 8.92
C VAL A 3 -6.24 1.52 7.41
N PHE A 4 -5.71 0.53 6.70
CA PHE A 4 -5.85 0.40 5.25
C PHE A 4 -6.64 -0.86 4.92
N TYR A 5 -7.45 -0.80 3.87
CA TYR A 5 -8.35 -1.87 3.49
C TYR A 5 -8.67 -1.84 2.00
N VAL A 6 -9.10 -2.99 1.48
CA VAL A 6 -9.63 -3.17 0.13
C VAL A 6 -11.16 -3.16 0.23
N THR A 7 -11.84 -2.34 -0.56
CA THR A 7 -13.31 -2.33 -0.63
C THR A 7 -13.83 -3.54 -1.42
N PRO A 8 -15.13 -3.87 -1.35
CA PRO A 8 -15.72 -4.90 -2.20
C PRO A 8 -15.54 -4.66 -3.71
N SER A 9 -15.37 -3.40 -4.12
CA SER A 9 -15.05 -3.02 -5.51
C SER A 9 -13.56 -3.04 -5.83
N GLY A 10 -12.71 -3.59 -4.96
CA GLY A 10 -11.27 -3.67 -5.11
C GLY A 10 -10.51 -2.36 -4.85
N ASN A 11 -11.18 -1.28 -4.46
CA ASN A 11 -10.47 -0.02 -4.22
C ASN A 11 -9.64 -0.12 -2.94
N VAL A 12 -8.39 0.29 -2.98
CA VAL A 12 -7.62 0.49 -1.75
C VAL A 12 -8.02 1.84 -1.12
N ARG A 13 -8.21 1.84 0.21
CA ARG A 13 -8.65 2.99 1.01
C ARG A 13 -7.91 3.03 2.34
N GLY A 14 -7.98 4.18 3.02
CA GLY A 14 -7.34 4.41 4.31
C GLY A 14 -8.17 5.30 5.23
N VAL A 15 -8.27 4.89 6.51
CA VAL A 15 -8.86 5.70 7.59
C VAL A 15 -7.77 6.06 8.58
N PHE A 16 -7.74 7.32 8.99
CA PHE A 16 -6.67 7.88 9.81
C PHE A 16 -7.23 8.37 11.14
N TRP A 17 -6.50 8.10 12.21
CA TRP A 17 -6.81 8.65 13.53
C TRP A 17 -6.37 10.10 13.59
N ARG A 18 -7.28 11.00 13.95
CA ARG A 18 -7.00 12.42 14.12
C ARG A 18 -6.97 12.77 15.61
N SER A 19 -5.77 13.12 16.10
CA SER A 19 -5.54 13.57 17.48
C SER A 19 -5.84 15.06 17.63
N THR A 20 -7.12 15.44 17.53
CA THR A 20 -7.58 16.82 17.76
C THR A 20 -8.35 16.91 19.09
N SER A 21 -8.88 18.10 19.43
CA SER A 21 -9.76 18.29 20.59
C SER A 21 -11.03 17.44 20.56
N LYS A 22 -11.41 16.91 19.39
CA LYS A 22 -12.48 15.91 19.21
C LYS A 22 -11.90 14.73 18.44
N PRO A 23 -11.17 13.83 19.12
CA PRO A 23 -10.43 12.78 18.45
C PRO A 23 -11.39 11.79 17.78
N ARG A 24 -11.08 11.42 16.54
CA ARG A 24 -11.92 10.54 15.74
C ARG A 24 -11.14 9.88 14.61
N TRP A 25 -11.62 8.72 14.18
CA TRP A 25 -11.27 8.17 12.88
C TRP A 25 -11.94 8.99 11.78
N LYS A 26 -11.20 9.28 10.71
CA LYS A 26 -11.73 9.94 9.53
C LYS A 26 -11.07 9.36 8.29
N GLU A 27 -11.87 9.10 7.27
CA GLU A 27 -11.35 8.78 5.95
C GLU A 27 -10.73 10.05 5.35
N ASP A 28 -9.43 10.01 5.09
CA ASP A 28 -8.77 11.10 4.38
C ASP A 28 -8.97 10.88 2.88
N LYS A 29 -9.30 11.96 2.18
CA LYS A 29 -9.33 11.93 0.72
C LYS A 29 -7.88 11.84 0.25
N ILE A 30 -7.51 10.77 -0.45
CA ILE A 30 -6.17 10.63 -1.02
C ILE A 30 -6.25 11.05 -2.50
N THR A 31 -5.36 11.94 -2.95
CA THR A 31 -5.40 12.49 -4.32
C THR A 31 -5.01 11.49 -5.40
N GLY A 32 -4.25 10.45 -5.03
CA GLY A 32 -3.56 9.58 -5.97
C GLY A 32 -4.24 8.23 -6.27
N TRP A 33 -5.38 7.91 -5.66
CA TRP A 33 -6.10 6.67 -5.99
C TRP A 33 -6.66 6.75 -7.43
N LYS A 34 -5.85 6.37 -8.42
CA LYS A 34 -6.22 6.23 -9.84
C LYS A 34 -6.79 4.83 -10.12
N GLU A 35 -7.24 4.56 -11.34
CA GLU A 35 -7.67 3.21 -11.78
C GLU A 35 -6.60 2.13 -11.52
N ASP A 36 -5.31 2.49 -11.49
CA ASP A 36 -4.21 1.60 -11.13
C ASP A 36 -4.14 1.23 -9.63
N SER A 37 -5.02 1.79 -8.81
CA SER A 37 -5.13 1.53 -7.38
C SER A 37 -6.23 0.53 -7.00
N ILE A 38 -6.69 -0.22 -7.99
CA ILE A 38 -7.56 -1.36 -7.76
C ILE A 38 -6.69 -2.54 -7.36
N ALA A 39 -7.06 -3.19 -6.27
CA ALA A 39 -6.57 -4.48 -5.85
C ALA A 39 -7.51 -5.58 -6.37
N ARG A 40 -6.97 -6.79 -6.50
CA ARG A 40 -7.80 -8.00 -6.56
C ARG A 40 -8.71 -8.05 -5.34
N VAL A 41 -9.94 -8.53 -5.52
CA VAL A 41 -10.94 -8.59 -4.44
C VAL A 41 -10.52 -9.54 -3.30
N ASP A 42 -9.71 -10.54 -3.61
CA ASP A 42 -9.10 -11.49 -2.67
C ASP A 42 -7.65 -11.13 -2.33
N SER A 43 -7.19 -9.93 -2.69
CA SER A 43 -5.85 -9.48 -2.36
C SER A 43 -5.72 -9.29 -0.86
N ASP A 44 -4.62 -9.80 -0.31
CA ASP A 44 -4.09 -9.31 0.94
C ASP A 44 -3.62 -7.84 0.78
N ILE A 45 -3.61 -7.08 1.87
CA ILE A 45 -3.02 -5.74 1.92
C ILE A 45 -2.10 -5.65 3.13
N LYS A 46 -0.90 -5.10 2.91
CA LYS A 46 0.06 -4.85 3.98
C LYS A 46 0.54 -3.42 3.93
N ALA A 47 0.84 -2.89 5.12
CA ALA A 47 1.32 -1.54 5.30
C ALA A 47 2.56 -1.56 6.18
N ILE A 48 3.53 -0.71 5.86
CA ILE A 48 4.69 -0.44 6.68
C ILE A 48 4.93 1.06 6.75
N SER A 49 5.60 1.53 7.80
CA SER A 49 5.86 2.95 8.01
C SER A 49 7.30 3.12 8.46
N PHE A 50 8.02 4.01 7.80
CA PHE A 50 9.38 4.41 8.18
C PHE A 50 9.39 5.69 9.01
N ASP A 51 8.45 6.59 8.72
CA ASP A 51 8.33 7.91 9.34
C ASP A 51 6.90 8.15 9.83
N GLU A 52 6.75 8.99 10.83
CA GLU A 52 5.46 9.32 11.38
C GLU A 52 4.52 9.88 10.31
N GLY A 53 3.36 9.23 10.13
CA GLY A 53 2.32 9.68 9.21
C GLY A 53 2.55 9.32 7.75
N GLN A 54 3.72 8.75 7.38
CA GLN A 54 4.00 8.19 6.06
C GLN A 54 3.85 6.67 6.08
N PHE A 55 3.22 6.10 5.04
CA PHE A 55 2.95 4.67 4.95
C PHE A 55 3.22 4.15 3.54
N ASP A 56 3.94 3.06 3.44
CA ASP A 56 4.10 2.29 2.21
C ASP A 56 3.16 1.10 2.25
N LEU A 57 2.33 0.97 1.22
CA LEU A 57 1.29 -0.02 1.07
C LEU A 57 1.65 -0.99 -0.04
N VAL A 58 1.30 -2.26 0.12
CA VAL A 58 1.46 -3.29 -0.92
C VAL A 58 0.19 -4.12 -1.05
N TRP A 59 -0.16 -4.47 -2.28
CA TRP A 59 -1.31 -5.30 -2.64
C TRP A 59 -1.08 -5.97 -3.99
N VAL A 60 -1.96 -6.90 -4.35
CA VAL A 60 -1.99 -7.57 -5.65
C VAL A 60 -3.05 -6.91 -6.53
N GLY A 61 -2.70 -6.51 -7.75
CA GLY A 61 -3.62 -5.93 -8.72
C GLY A 61 -4.55 -6.96 -9.39
N PRO A 62 -5.64 -6.52 -10.05
CA PRO A 62 -6.56 -7.36 -10.84
C PRO A 62 -5.86 -8.31 -11.81
N ASP A 63 -4.77 -7.83 -12.39
CA ASP A 63 -3.93 -8.51 -13.38
C ASP A 63 -2.82 -9.35 -12.74
N CYS A 64 -2.91 -9.61 -11.44
CA CYS A 64 -1.92 -10.39 -10.67
C CYS A 64 -0.51 -9.76 -10.66
N SER A 65 -0.42 -8.44 -10.81
CA SER A 65 0.80 -7.65 -10.57
C SER A 65 0.98 -7.35 -9.07
N LEU A 66 2.22 -7.31 -8.58
CA LEU A 66 2.50 -6.78 -7.25
C LEU A 66 2.57 -5.25 -7.34
N ARG A 67 1.67 -4.56 -6.62
CA ARG A 67 1.53 -3.11 -6.64
C ARG A 67 1.86 -2.52 -5.28
N ALA A 68 2.28 -1.26 -5.29
CA ALA A 68 2.56 -0.52 -4.09
C ALA A 68 2.16 0.95 -4.20
N ALA A 69 2.04 1.60 -3.05
CA ALA A 69 1.96 3.05 -2.99
C ALA A 69 2.55 3.61 -1.70
N THR A 70 3.17 4.76 -1.82
CA THR A 70 3.53 5.61 -0.68
C THR A 70 2.42 6.62 -0.44
N VAL A 71 1.84 6.61 0.75
CA VAL A 71 0.91 7.62 1.27
C VAL A 71 1.69 8.57 2.16
N TYR A 72 1.67 9.87 1.83
CA TYR A 72 2.44 10.89 2.52
C TYR A 72 1.71 11.44 3.76
N PRO A 73 2.43 12.08 4.70
CA PRO A 73 1.86 12.67 5.91
C PRO A 73 0.79 13.74 5.66
N GLU A 74 -0.07 13.99 6.66
CA GLU A 74 -1.11 15.04 6.54
C GLU A 74 -0.52 16.43 6.32
N THR A 75 0.70 16.69 6.82
CA THR A 75 1.43 17.95 6.65
C THR A 75 1.73 18.29 5.19
N GLU A 76 1.73 17.30 4.30
CA GLU A 76 1.90 17.48 2.85
C GLU A 76 0.57 17.54 2.09
N SER A 77 -0.56 17.59 2.81
CA SER A 77 -1.88 17.59 2.19
C SER A 77 -2.20 18.92 1.50
N THR A 78 -2.70 18.85 0.28
CA THR A 78 -3.23 20.00 -0.46
C THR A 78 -4.76 19.90 -0.51
N ASN A 79 -5.47 20.97 -0.13
CA ASN A 79 -6.93 21.01 -0.06
C ASN A 79 -7.54 19.87 0.79
N GLY A 80 -6.87 19.54 1.90
CA GLY A 80 -7.30 18.48 2.81
C GLY A 80 -7.21 17.07 2.21
N LYS A 81 -6.40 16.89 1.15
CA LYS A 81 -6.16 15.60 0.53
C LYS A 81 -4.69 15.20 0.64
N ARG A 82 -4.41 14.01 1.17
CA ARG A 82 -3.04 13.48 1.28
C ARG A 82 -2.50 13.12 -0.11
N PRO A 83 -1.22 13.42 -0.40
CA PRO A 83 -0.56 12.92 -1.58
C PRO A 83 -0.35 11.41 -1.49
N MET A 84 -0.33 10.77 -2.65
CA MET A 84 0.03 9.36 -2.78
C MET A 84 0.70 9.11 -4.12
N ARG A 85 1.73 8.25 -4.10
CA ARG A 85 2.45 7.80 -5.30
C ARG A 85 2.33 6.28 -5.42
N ALA A 86 1.57 5.80 -6.40
CA ALA A 86 1.50 4.38 -6.74
C ALA A 86 2.59 3.98 -7.74
N TYR A 87 3.03 2.73 -7.67
CA TYR A 87 3.96 2.12 -8.59
C TYR A 87 3.79 0.58 -8.61
N THR A 88 4.30 -0.05 -9.66
CA THR A 88 4.26 -1.50 -9.84
C THR A 88 5.63 -2.09 -9.46
N ILE A 89 5.63 -3.09 -8.59
CA ILE A 89 6.84 -3.82 -8.17
C ILE A 89 7.14 -4.96 -9.16
N SER A 90 6.09 -5.68 -9.59
CA SER A 90 6.23 -6.80 -10.53
C SER A 90 5.15 -6.75 -11.61
N GLY A 91 5.46 -7.28 -12.80
CA GLY A 91 4.57 -7.26 -13.95
C GLY A 91 3.27 -8.05 -13.78
N SER A 92 2.38 -7.92 -14.76
CA SER A 92 1.13 -8.69 -14.81
C SER A 92 1.42 -10.20 -14.81
N GLY A 93 0.61 -10.95 -14.06
CA GLY A 93 0.71 -12.41 -13.97
C GLY A 93 1.88 -12.93 -13.14
N THR A 94 2.63 -12.09 -12.42
CA THR A 94 3.73 -12.54 -11.55
C THR A 94 3.23 -13.15 -10.25
N VAL A 95 2.25 -12.55 -9.57
CA VAL A 95 1.81 -13.01 -8.25
C VAL A 95 0.69 -14.04 -8.39
N SER A 96 0.74 -15.12 -7.62
CA SER A 96 -0.37 -16.06 -7.54
C SER A 96 -1.63 -15.41 -6.97
N ALA A 97 -2.77 -15.80 -7.54
CA ALA A 97 -4.11 -15.52 -7.04
C ALA A 97 -4.22 -15.85 -5.54
N GLY A 98 -4.69 -14.92 -4.71
CA GLY A 98 -4.86 -15.15 -3.27
C GLY A 98 -3.55 -15.32 -2.49
N SER A 99 -2.41 -14.95 -3.07
CA SER A 99 -1.12 -14.99 -2.35
C SER A 99 -1.21 -14.16 -1.06
N PRO A 100 -0.83 -14.73 0.10
CA PRO A 100 -0.57 -13.91 1.28
C PRO A 100 0.63 -13.00 1.01
N LEU A 101 0.68 -11.84 1.66
CA LEU A 101 1.81 -10.91 1.56
C LEU A 101 2.56 -10.81 2.89
N GLY A 102 3.88 -10.98 2.86
CA GLY A 102 4.78 -10.61 3.94
C GLY A 102 5.45 -9.28 3.65
N ILE A 103 5.64 -8.41 4.66
CA ILE A 103 6.39 -7.16 4.50
C ILE A 103 7.37 -6.98 5.65
N PHE A 104 8.59 -6.51 5.36
CA PHE A 104 9.62 -6.26 6.36
C PHE A 104 10.58 -5.15 5.94
N LYS A 105 11.21 -4.50 6.92
CA LYS A 105 12.25 -3.48 6.67
C LYS A 105 13.62 -4.13 6.54
N PHE A 106 14.47 -3.54 5.72
CA PHE A 106 15.90 -3.80 5.78
C PHE A 106 16.55 -2.90 6.85
N PRO A 107 17.21 -3.46 7.88
CA PRO A 107 17.89 -2.67 8.88
C PRO A 107 18.91 -1.70 8.24
N GLY A 108 18.88 -0.43 8.65
CA GLY A 108 19.80 0.59 8.13
C GLY A 108 19.48 1.13 6.73
N HIS A 109 18.41 0.66 6.08
CA HIS A 109 18.00 1.13 4.75
C HIS A 109 16.58 1.69 4.77
N ARG A 110 16.33 2.74 3.97
CA ARG A 110 14.97 3.22 3.66
C ARG A 110 14.40 2.41 2.49
N ALA A 111 14.26 1.11 2.73
CA ALA A 111 13.77 0.13 1.78
C ALA A 111 13.04 -0.99 2.53
N PHE A 112 12.09 -1.63 1.86
CA PHE A 112 11.36 -2.77 2.38
C PHE A 112 11.32 -3.92 1.37
N GLY A 113 11.19 -5.13 1.91
CA GLY A 113 11.00 -6.36 1.14
C GLY A 113 9.55 -6.81 1.23
N VAL A 114 9.08 -7.46 0.16
CA VAL A 114 7.74 -8.06 0.08
C VAL A 114 7.88 -9.52 -0.29
N LEU A 115 7.35 -10.41 0.54
CA LEU A 115 7.27 -11.84 0.24
C LEU A 115 5.89 -12.16 -0.34
N TYR A 116 5.86 -12.92 -1.42
CA TYR A 116 4.64 -13.36 -2.09
C TYR A 116 4.87 -14.73 -2.74
N VAL A 117 3.78 -15.43 -3.06
CA VAL A 117 3.79 -16.65 -3.85
C VAL A 117 3.73 -16.26 -5.33
N ASP A 118 4.76 -16.61 -6.10
CA ASP A 118 4.81 -16.40 -7.54
C ASP A 118 3.81 -17.34 -8.26
N ARG A 119 3.53 -17.11 -9.53
CA ARG A 119 2.63 -17.90 -10.36
C ARG A 119 3.05 -19.37 -10.47
N ASP A 120 4.34 -19.66 -10.37
CA ASP A 120 4.85 -21.03 -10.36
C ASP A 120 4.73 -21.72 -8.99
N GLY A 121 4.22 -21.02 -7.97
CA GLY A 121 4.02 -21.52 -6.61
C GLY A 121 5.23 -21.33 -5.69
N THR A 122 6.31 -20.70 -6.15
CA THR A 122 7.49 -20.43 -5.32
C THR A 122 7.27 -19.22 -4.41
N LEU A 123 7.94 -19.20 -3.26
CA LEU A 123 7.98 -18.02 -2.39
C LEU A 123 9.08 -17.06 -2.89
N THR A 124 8.67 -15.88 -3.35
CA THR A 124 9.53 -14.91 -4.02
C THR A 124 9.63 -13.61 -3.21
N LEU A 125 10.79 -12.95 -3.29
CA LEU A 125 11.07 -11.66 -2.68
C LEU A 125 11.01 -10.54 -3.74
N GLY A 126 10.09 -9.60 -3.57
CA GLY A 126 10.09 -8.30 -4.23
C GLY A 126 10.83 -7.25 -3.40
N TYR A 127 11.64 -6.43 -4.06
CA TYR A 127 12.40 -5.36 -3.40
C TYR A 127 11.82 -3.99 -3.72
N CYS A 128 11.71 -3.12 -2.72
CA CYS A 128 11.21 -1.76 -2.87
C CYS A 128 12.18 -0.77 -2.24
N THR A 129 12.81 0.05 -3.08
CA THR A 129 13.40 1.32 -2.64
C THR A 129 12.32 2.38 -2.76
N ASN A 130 12.15 3.23 -1.74
CA ASN A 130 11.27 4.36 -1.90
C ASN A 130 11.77 5.19 -3.10
N PRO A 131 10.95 5.39 -4.15
CA PRO A 131 11.30 6.39 -5.13
C PRO A 131 11.15 7.73 -4.44
N VAL A 132 12.28 8.37 -4.16
CA VAL A 132 12.35 9.77 -3.72
C VAL A 132 11.53 10.65 -4.67
#